data_AF-A0A517U0L9-F1
#
_entry.id   AF-A0A517U0L9-F1
#
_cell.length_a   1.000
_cell.length_b   1.000
_cell.length_c   1.000
_cell.angle_alpha   90.00
_cell.angle_beta   90.00
_cell.angle_gamma   90.00
#
_symmetry.space_group_name_H-M   'P 1'
#
loop_
_entity.id
_entity.type
_entity.pdbx_description
1 polymer ?
#
loop_
_entity_poly.entity_id
_entity_poly.type
_entity_poly.pdbx_seq_one_letter_code
_entity_poly.pdbx_strand_id
1 'polypeptide(L)'
;MQSKAIEVVSERLRRIVLFGIALTLASTACGCGGDRPIVSDANKLFIEASKLIGEGQKQAALDKLNESIASEPLLWSYRERAKLLLEMGRDEDALNDCDAALNIAPEDPDLLWLKGEIAKPAAQRFQGKFKSPPSSNR
;
A
#
# COMPACT_ATOMS: atom_id res chain seq x y z
N MET A 1 66.71 -15.12 -24.07
CA MET A 1 65.69 -15.06 -22.99
C MET A 1 64.99 -13.68 -22.96
N GLN A 2 64.49 -13.16 -24.10
CA GLN A 2 63.83 -11.82 -24.14
C GLN A 2 62.45 -11.82 -24.86
N SER A 3 62.00 -12.91 -25.49
CA SER A 3 60.74 -12.90 -26.27
C SER A 3 59.45 -13.15 -25.46
N LYS A 4 59.50 -13.76 -24.27
CA LYS A 4 58.26 -14.05 -23.51
C LYS A 4 57.70 -12.86 -22.71
N ALA A 5 58.48 -11.80 -22.50
CA ALA A 5 58.05 -10.65 -21.70
C ALA A 5 57.13 -9.69 -22.48
N ILE A 6 57.30 -9.60 -23.79
CA ILE A 6 56.56 -8.64 -24.64
C ILE A 6 55.12 -9.10 -24.87
N GLU A 7 54.90 -10.42 -24.98
CA GLU A 7 53.58 -10.99 -25.26
C GLU A 7 52.63 -10.87 -24.05
N VAL A 8 53.14 -11.09 -22.83
CA VAL A 8 52.38 -10.98 -21.57
C VAL A 8 51.95 -9.53 -21.26
N VAL A 9 52.75 -8.54 -21.67
CA VAL A 9 52.42 -7.12 -21.49
C VAL A 9 51.25 -6.71 -22.39
N SER A 10 51.13 -7.29 -23.59
CA SER A 10 50.03 -6.98 -24.53
C SER A 10 48.66 -7.52 -24.06
N GLU A 11 48.63 -8.70 -23.46
CA GLU A 11 47.43 -9.33 -22.85
C GLU A 11 46.90 -8.53 -21.65
N ARG A 12 47.81 -8.06 -20.78
CA ARG A 12 47.44 -7.26 -19.59
C ARG A 12 46.93 -5.87 -19.97
N LEU A 13 47.49 -5.26 -21.01
CA LEU A 13 47.03 -3.97 -21.51
C LEU A 13 45.65 -4.06 -22.18
N ARG A 14 45.36 -5.16 -22.89
CA ARG A 14 44.02 -5.45 -23.45
C ARG A 14 42.94 -5.56 -22.37
N ARG A 15 43.23 -6.18 -21.23
CA ARG A 15 42.30 -6.31 -20.11
C ARG A 15 42.03 -4.98 -19.41
N ILE A 16 43.02 -4.10 -19.30
CA ILE A 16 42.87 -2.79 -18.67
C ILE A 16 42.04 -1.83 -19.55
N VAL A 17 42.19 -1.90 -20.88
CA VAL A 17 41.38 -1.10 -21.82
C VAL A 17 39.92 -1.59 -21.89
N LEU A 18 39.66 -2.89 -21.71
CA LEU A 18 38.30 -3.46 -21.67
C LEU A 18 37.52 -3.11 -20.37
N PHE A 19 38.20 -2.77 -19.28
CA PHE A 19 37.56 -2.31 -18.03
C PHE A 19 37.39 -0.78 -17.94
N GLY A 20 37.94 -0.03 -18.90
CA GLY A 20 37.95 1.44 -18.90
C GLY A 20 36.80 2.12 -19.63
N ILE A 21 35.85 1.38 -20.22
CA ILE A 21 34.70 1.95 -20.96
C ILE A 21 33.41 1.25 -20.54
N ALA A 22 32.92 1.62 -19.35
CA ALA A 22 31.50 1.52 -18.99
C ALA A 22 31.14 2.62 -17.98
N LEU A 23 31.64 3.83 -18.21
CA LEU A 23 31.11 5.06 -17.62
C LEU A 23 30.22 5.72 -18.68
N THR A 24 29.08 5.09 -18.97
CA THR A 24 27.98 5.75 -19.69
C THR A 24 26.87 6.00 -18.68
N LEU A 25 26.89 7.23 -18.15
CA LEU A 25 25.73 7.91 -17.60
C LEU A 25 24.57 7.77 -18.59
N ALA A 26 23.64 6.88 -18.28
CA ALA A 26 22.29 6.90 -18.84
C ALA A 26 21.31 6.93 -17.67
N SER A 27 21.32 8.08 -17.00
CA SER A 27 20.15 8.61 -16.31
C SER A 27 19.04 8.86 -17.32
N THR A 28 18.45 7.80 -17.85
CA THR A 28 17.11 7.87 -18.42
C THR A 28 16.18 7.26 -17.40
N ALA A 29 15.89 8.09 -16.38
CA ALA A 29 14.57 8.13 -15.80
C ALA A 29 13.58 8.22 -16.97
N CYS A 30 13.00 7.08 -17.35
CA CYS A 30 11.79 7.09 -18.14
C CYS A 30 10.71 7.60 -17.19
N GLY A 31 10.62 8.93 -17.10
CA GLY A 31 9.43 9.59 -16.61
C GLY A 31 8.31 9.23 -17.56
N CYS A 32 7.61 8.13 -17.29
CA CYS A 32 6.25 7.96 -17.75
C CYS A 32 5.43 8.97 -16.94
N GLY A 33 5.42 10.21 -17.42
CA GLY A 33 4.30 11.12 -17.21
C GLY A 33 3.08 10.47 -17.84
N GLY A 34 2.47 9.53 -17.13
CA GLY A 34 1.09 9.18 -17.35
C GLY A 34 0.28 10.32 -16.78
N ASP A 35 -0.51 10.98 -17.63
CA ASP A 35 -1.62 11.79 -17.18
C ASP A 35 -2.40 10.98 -16.14
N ARG A 36 -2.22 11.31 -14.86
CA ARG A 36 -2.96 10.62 -13.80
C ARG A 36 -4.43 10.94 -14.04
N PRO A 37 -5.29 9.95 -14.25
CA PRO A 37 -6.71 10.20 -14.39
C PRO A 37 -7.23 10.98 -13.19
N ILE A 38 -8.18 11.89 -13.43
CA ILE A 38 -8.76 12.81 -12.41
C ILE A 38 -9.40 12.03 -11.24
N VAL A 39 -9.74 10.76 -11.46
CA VAL A 39 -9.95 9.76 -10.38
C VAL A 39 -8.59 9.17 -10.05
N SER A 40 -8.06 9.48 -8.86
CA SER A 40 -6.82 8.85 -8.41
C SER A 40 -6.95 7.34 -8.46
N ASP A 41 -5.89 6.65 -8.87
CA ASP A 41 -5.91 5.20 -9.00
C ASP A 41 -6.32 4.52 -7.68
N ALA A 42 -6.01 5.15 -6.55
CA ALA A 42 -6.48 4.77 -5.22
C ALA A 42 -8.00 4.64 -5.10
N ASN A 43 -8.79 5.55 -5.68
CA ASN A 43 -10.25 5.49 -5.64
C ASN A 43 -10.81 4.35 -6.49
N LYS A 44 -10.21 4.06 -7.65
CA LYS A 44 -10.62 2.92 -8.48
C LYS A 44 -10.34 1.61 -7.76
N LEU A 45 -9.16 1.49 -7.15
CA LEU A 45 -8.76 0.33 -6.33
C LEU A 45 -9.71 0.15 -5.14
N PHE A 46 -10.14 1.23 -4.50
CA PHE A 46 -11.15 1.20 -3.44
C PHE A 46 -12.52 0.69 -3.93
N ILE A 47 -12.97 1.14 -5.10
CA ILE A 47 -14.24 0.68 -5.69
C ILE A 47 -14.16 -0.82 -6.01
N GLU A 48 -13.04 -1.28 -6.56
CA GLU A 48 -12.80 -2.70 -6.82
C GLU A 48 -12.80 -3.52 -5.54
N ALA A 49 -12.10 -3.06 -4.50
CA ALA A 49 -12.14 -3.69 -3.19
C ALA A 49 -13.56 -3.79 -2.64
N SER A 50 -14.34 -2.71 -2.72
CA SER A 50 -15.74 -2.68 -2.26
C SER A 50 -16.60 -3.73 -2.97
N LYS A 51 -16.39 -3.92 -4.29
CA LYS A 51 -17.04 -4.98 -5.06
C LYS A 51 -16.64 -6.37 -4.56
N LEU A 52 -15.34 -6.61 -4.35
CA LEU A 52 -14.81 -7.88 -3.85
C LEU A 52 -15.32 -8.22 -2.45
N ILE A 53 -15.51 -7.21 -1.58
CA ILE A 53 -16.16 -7.37 -0.26
C ILE A 53 -17.59 -7.89 -0.44
N GLY A 54 -18.37 -7.26 -1.34
CA GLY A 54 -19.74 -7.70 -1.64
C GLY A 54 -19.83 -9.12 -2.20
N GLU A 55 -18.78 -9.58 -2.88
CA GLU A 55 -18.65 -10.96 -3.40
C GLU A 55 -18.10 -11.95 -2.35
N GLY A 56 -17.72 -11.48 -1.16
CA GLY A 56 -17.12 -12.29 -0.10
C GLY A 56 -15.66 -12.68 -0.33
N GLN A 57 -15.00 -12.10 -1.35
CA GLN A 57 -13.60 -12.35 -1.68
C GLN A 57 -12.66 -11.54 -0.78
N LYS A 58 -12.67 -11.84 0.52
CA LYS A 58 -12.01 -11.03 1.57
C LYS A 58 -10.52 -10.79 1.31
N GLN A 59 -9.78 -11.82 0.91
CA GLN A 59 -8.34 -11.65 0.67
C GLN A 59 -8.05 -10.74 -0.53
N ALA A 60 -8.76 -10.95 -1.64
CA ALA A 60 -8.60 -10.10 -2.82
C ALA A 60 -9.01 -8.64 -2.54
N ALA A 61 -10.09 -8.44 -1.76
CA ALA A 61 -10.48 -7.11 -1.30
C ALA A 61 -9.39 -6.44 -0.46
N LEU A 62 -8.79 -7.19 0.47
CA LEU A 62 -7.70 -6.70 1.31
C LEU A 62 -6.50 -6.27 0.46
N ASP A 63 -6.13 -7.06 -0.55
CA ASP A 63 -5.03 -6.74 -1.47
C ASP A 63 -5.33 -5.43 -2.23
N LYS A 64 -6.56 -5.24 -2.71
CA LYS A 64 -6.96 -3.99 -3.38
C LYS A 64 -6.99 -2.79 -2.45
N LEU A 65 -7.35 -2.96 -1.19
CA LEU A 65 -7.25 -1.88 -0.19
C LEU A 65 -5.79 -1.53 0.12
N ASN A 66 -4.90 -2.52 0.16
CA ASN A 66 -3.46 -2.30 0.30
C ASN A 66 -2.91 -1.48 -0.89
N GLU A 67 -3.24 -1.88 -2.11
CA GLU A 67 -2.86 -1.14 -3.33
C GLU A 67 -3.43 0.29 -3.29
N SER A 68 -4.70 0.46 -2.87
CA SER A 68 -5.35 1.76 -2.76
C SER A 68 -4.58 2.69 -1.82
N ILE A 69 -4.29 2.21 -0.60
CA ILE A 69 -3.57 2.96 0.44
C ILE A 69 -2.13 3.27 0.03
N ALA A 70 -1.46 2.32 -0.63
CA ALA A 70 -0.10 2.50 -1.13
C ALA A 70 -0.04 3.54 -2.26
N SER A 71 -1.08 3.61 -3.10
CA SER A 71 -1.21 4.65 -4.11
C SER A 71 -1.46 6.01 -3.46
N GLU A 72 -2.49 6.11 -2.62
CA GLU A 72 -2.82 7.32 -1.85
C GLU A 72 -3.43 6.95 -0.49
N PRO A 73 -2.96 7.53 0.62
CA PRO A 73 -3.55 7.32 1.94
C PRO A 73 -4.95 7.96 2.06
N LEU A 74 -5.99 7.23 1.66
CA LEU A 74 -7.38 7.70 1.72
C LEU A 74 -8.06 7.26 3.03
N LEU A 75 -8.80 8.20 3.65
CA LEU A 75 -9.55 7.98 4.89
C LEU A 75 -10.48 6.76 4.80
N TRP A 76 -11.24 6.66 3.70
CA TRP A 76 -12.20 5.57 3.49
C TRP A 76 -11.53 4.23 3.18
N SER A 77 -10.36 4.22 2.53
CA SER A 77 -9.61 2.97 2.30
C SER A 77 -9.11 2.37 3.60
N TYR A 78 -8.56 3.18 4.51
CA TYR A 78 -8.19 2.71 5.85
C TYR A 78 -9.42 2.23 6.64
N ARG A 79 -10.54 2.98 6.59
CA ARG A 79 -11.76 2.58 7.32
C ARG A 79 -12.32 1.25 6.82
N GLU A 80 -12.44 1.05 5.51
CA GLU A 80 -12.96 -0.21 4.97
C GLU A 80 -11.98 -1.37 5.22
N ARG A 81 -10.66 -1.11 5.16
CA ARG A 81 -9.67 -2.14 5.52
C ARG A 81 -9.76 -2.52 6.98
N ALA A 82 -9.93 -1.56 7.90
CA ALA A 82 -10.14 -1.84 9.31
C ALA A 82 -11.39 -2.73 9.54
N LYS A 83 -12.52 -2.42 8.90
CA LYS A 83 -13.74 -3.25 8.98
C LYS A 83 -13.49 -4.67 8.48
N LEU A 84 -12.88 -4.80 7.31
CA LEU A 84 -12.56 -6.10 6.71
C LEU A 84 -11.61 -6.92 7.60
N LEU A 85 -10.60 -6.27 8.18
CA LEU A 85 -9.65 -6.88 9.10
C LEU A 85 -10.33 -7.40 10.38
N LEU A 86 -11.31 -6.67 10.92
CA LEU A 86 -12.11 -7.16 12.05
C LEU A 86 -12.92 -8.41 11.69
N GLU A 87 -13.50 -8.45 10.50
CA GLU A 87 -14.20 -9.65 10.03
C GLU A 87 -13.26 -10.84 9.81
N MET A 88 -11.96 -10.58 9.62
CA MET A 88 -10.91 -11.59 9.51
C MET A 88 -10.26 -11.91 10.86
N GLY A 89 -10.71 -11.31 11.97
CA GLY A 89 -10.17 -11.51 13.32
C GLY A 89 -8.81 -10.83 13.55
N ARG A 90 -8.44 -9.86 12.72
CA ARG A 90 -7.17 -9.12 12.76
C ARG A 90 -7.35 -7.78 13.46
N ASP A 91 -7.68 -7.84 14.74
CA ASP A 91 -8.09 -6.68 15.54
C ASP A 91 -6.98 -5.62 15.68
N GLU A 92 -5.73 -6.04 15.88
CA GLU A 92 -4.58 -5.13 16.04
C GLU A 92 -4.32 -4.34 14.75
N ASP A 93 -4.37 -5.01 13.60
CA ASP A 93 -4.21 -4.37 12.30
C ASP A 93 -5.36 -3.38 12.02
N ALA A 94 -6.58 -3.75 12.38
CA ALA A 94 -7.74 -2.87 12.26
C ALA A 94 -7.59 -1.61 13.12
N LEU A 95 -7.06 -1.76 14.34
CA LEU A 95 -6.81 -0.62 15.22
C LEU A 95 -5.75 0.33 14.64
N ASN A 96 -4.67 -0.24 14.08
CA ASN A 96 -3.63 0.54 13.40
C ASN A 96 -4.20 1.34 12.22
N ASP A 97 -5.11 0.74 11.44
CA ASP A 97 -5.80 1.43 10.36
C ASP A 97 -6.72 2.54 10.86
N CYS A 98 -7.45 2.31 11.96
CA CYS A 98 -8.24 3.36 12.60
C CYS A 98 -7.36 4.54 13.04
N ASP A 99 -6.20 4.27 13.64
CA ASP A 99 -5.28 5.32 14.09
C ASP A 99 -4.66 6.07 12.90
N ALA A 100 -4.28 5.38 11.84
CA ALA A 100 -3.80 6.00 10.60
C ALA A 100 -4.88 6.89 9.96
N ALA A 101 -6.13 6.44 9.94
CA ALA A 101 -7.24 7.19 9.41
C ALA A 101 -7.57 8.43 10.27
N LEU A 102 -7.51 8.30 11.60
CA LEU A 102 -7.70 9.42 12.53
C LEU A 102 -6.57 10.46 12.44
N ASN A 103 -5.36 10.10 12.01
CA ASN A 103 -4.34 11.10 11.69
C ASN A 103 -4.72 11.98 10.49
N ILE A 104 -5.57 11.48 9.58
CA ILE A 104 -6.09 12.25 8.43
C ILE A 104 -7.31 13.08 8.85
N ALA A 105 -8.25 12.47 9.59
CA ALA A 105 -9.46 13.13 10.09
C ALA A 105 -9.66 12.83 11.59
N PRO A 106 -9.07 13.63 12.49
CA PRO A 106 -9.05 13.34 13.93
C PRO A 106 -10.41 13.27 14.62
N GLU A 107 -11.40 13.98 14.08
CA GLU A 107 -12.74 14.09 14.66
C GLU A 107 -13.79 13.30 13.87
N ASP A 108 -13.36 12.38 13.00
CA ASP A 108 -14.31 11.58 12.25
C ASP A 108 -15.14 10.67 13.18
N PRO A 109 -16.48 10.85 13.23
CA PRO A 109 -17.31 10.19 14.23
C PRO A 109 -17.43 8.68 14.01
N ASP A 110 -17.31 8.21 12.77
CA ASP A 110 -17.40 6.80 12.44
C ASP A 110 -16.10 6.06 12.77
N LEU A 111 -14.94 6.69 12.61
CA LEU A 111 -13.65 6.11 13.03
C LEU A 111 -13.54 6.04 14.54
N LEU A 112 -13.98 7.08 15.25
CA LEU A 112 -14.05 7.07 16.71
C LEU A 112 -15.03 6.00 17.21
N TRP A 113 -16.18 5.86 16.55
CA TRP A 113 -17.12 4.77 16.81
C TRP A 113 -16.49 3.40 16.56
N LEU A 114 -15.85 3.20 15.40
CA LEU A 114 -15.25 1.91 15.03
C LEU A 114 -14.14 1.53 16.02
N LYS A 115 -13.26 2.46 16.38
CA LYS A 115 -12.24 2.25 17.42
C LYS A 115 -12.85 1.88 18.77
N GLY A 116 -13.97 2.50 19.12
CA GLY A 116 -14.76 2.13 20.30
C GLY A 116 -15.32 0.71 20.23
N GLU A 117 -15.76 0.24 19.04
CA GLU A 117 -16.16 -1.15 18.84
C GLU A 117 -14.96 -2.11 18.96
N ILE A 118 -13.82 -1.78 18.38
CA ILE A 118 -12.59 -2.59 18.46
C ILE A 118 -12.16 -2.81 19.91
N ALA A 119 -12.28 -1.78 20.76
CA ALA A 119 -11.92 -1.87 22.18
C ALA A 119 -12.81 -2.80 23.01
N LYS A 120 -14.00 -3.18 22.52
CA LYS A 120 -14.90 -4.12 23.20
C LYS A 120 -14.46 -5.56 22.94
N PRO A 121 -14.81 -6.50 23.83
CA PRO A 121 -14.74 -7.93 23.52
C PRO A 121 -15.49 -8.24 22.22
N ALA A 122 -14.93 -9.09 21.35
CA ALA A 122 -15.51 -9.41 20.04
C ALA A 122 -17.01 -9.79 20.12
N ALA A 123 -17.39 -10.53 21.16
CA ALA A 123 -18.77 -10.96 21.40
C ALA A 123 -19.75 -9.82 21.77
N GLN A 124 -19.28 -8.60 22.01
CA GLN A 124 -20.08 -7.43 22.39
C GLN A 124 -20.05 -6.30 21.34
N ARG A 125 -19.27 -6.48 20.26
CA ARG A 125 -19.17 -5.49 19.18
C ARG A 125 -20.46 -5.41 18.39
N PHE A 126 -20.74 -4.23 17.83
CA PHE A 126 -21.83 -3.98 16.88
C PHE A 126 -23.21 -4.40 17.40
N GLN A 127 -23.47 -4.14 18.69
CA GLN A 127 -24.70 -4.52 19.37
C GLN A 127 -25.39 -3.34 20.04
N GLY A 128 -26.69 -3.52 20.32
CA GLY A 128 -27.52 -2.52 21.00
C GLY A 128 -27.88 -1.31 20.13
N LYS A 129 -28.14 -0.19 20.80
CA LYS A 129 -28.66 1.05 20.17
C LYS A 129 -27.67 1.68 19.18
N PHE A 130 -26.37 1.50 19.39
CA PHE A 130 -25.30 2.11 18.59
C PHE A 130 -24.52 1.06 17.78
N LYS A 131 -25.22 0.04 17.29
CA LYS A 131 -24.64 -1.06 16.50
C LYS A 131 -24.10 -0.64 15.12
N SER A 132 -24.45 0.55 14.66
CA SER A 132 -24.07 1.09 13.35
C SER A 132 -23.36 2.44 13.53
N PRO A 133 -22.49 2.83 12.58
CA PRO A 133 -21.76 4.09 12.67
C PRO A 133 -22.70 5.30 12.71
N PRO A 134 -22.32 6.41 13.37
CA PRO A 134 -23.14 7.62 13.44
C PRO A 134 -23.61 8.15 12.08
N SER A 135 -22.80 8.00 11.03
CA SER A 135 -23.17 8.38 9.66
C SER A 135 -24.38 7.63 9.09
N SER A 136 -24.69 6.41 9.57
CA SER A 136 -25.79 5.61 9.04
C SER A 136 -27.18 6.06 9.49
N ASN A 137 -27.26 6.99 10.45
CA ASN A 137 -28.51 7.47 11.03
C ASN A 137 -28.99 8.81 10.43
N ARG A 138 -28.38 9.23 9.32
CA ARG A 138 -28.72 10.47 8.61
C ARG A 138 -29.69 10.26 7.46
#